data_AF-A0AA44GBB3-F1
#
_entry.id   AF-A0AA44GBB3-F1
#
_cell.length_a   1.000
_cell.length_b   1.000
_cell.length_c   1.000
_cell.angle_alpha   90.00
_cell.angle_beta   90.00
_cell.angle_gamma   90.00
#
_symmetry.space_group_name_H-M   'P 1'
#
loop_
_entity.id
_entity.type
_entity.pdbx_description
1 polymer ?
#
loop_
_entity_poly.entity_id
_entity_poly.type
_entity_poly.pdbx_seq_one_letter_code
_entity_poly.pdbx_strand_id
1 'polypeptide(L)'
;MMKVTVSSLTKWCAYSHMFKVLSALINGGDISDQTRAGRNIALLGLFCPFFWYALFTGANKAELTFHALHSGVVFLIGIVIMFFSLRHKKES
;
A
#
# COMPACT_ATOMS: atom_id res chain seq x y z
N MET A 1 -19.45 -25.59 -14.77
CA MET A 1 -18.90 -24.73 -15.83
C MET A 1 -18.94 -23.26 -15.42
N MET A 2 -18.23 -22.86 -14.36
CA MET A 2 -18.21 -21.47 -13.86
C MET A 2 -16.81 -21.00 -13.42
N LYS A 3 -15.75 -21.72 -13.85
CA LYS A 3 -14.35 -21.39 -13.56
C LYS A 3 -13.61 -20.76 -14.75
N VAL A 4 -14.16 -20.86 -15.95
CA VAL A 4 -13.48 -20.48 -17.20
C VAL A 4 -13.68 -18.99 -17.54
N THR A 5 -14.74 -18.37 -17.02
CA THR A 5 -15.06 -16.96 -17.34
C THR A 5 -14.23 -15.95 -16.54
N VAL A 6 -13.72 -16.33 -15.36
CA VAL A 6 -12.92 -15.43 -14.50
C VAL A 6 -11.50 -15.20 -15.06
N SER A 7 -10.94 -16.17 -15.80
CA SER A 7 -9.58 -16.06 -16.35
C SER A 7 -9.44 -15.08 -17.53
N SER A 8 -10.57 -14.68 -18.16
CA SER A 8 -10.55 -13.69 -19.25
C SER A 8 -10.69 -12.26 -18.75
N LEU A 9 -11.33 -12.02 -17.60
CA LEU A 9 -11.47 -10.69 -16.99
C LEU A 9 -10.17 -10.23 -16.31
N THR A 10 -9.29 -11.16 -15.95
CA THR A 10 -7.98 -10.89 -15.33
C THR A 10 -6.90 -10.37 -16.29
N LYS A 11 -7.18 -10.28 -17.60
CA LYS A 11 -6.20 -9.77 -18.58
C LYS A 11 -6.21 -8.23 -18.71
N TRP A 12 -7.18 -7.54 -18.12
CA TRP A 12 -7.37 -6.13 -18.40
C TRP A 12 -7.96 -5.34 -17.24
N CYS A 13 -7.23 -5.26 -16.14
CA CYS A 13 -7.52 -4.22 -15.18
C CYS A 13 -6.28 -3.83 -14.39
N ALA A 14 -6.06 -2.53 -14.24
CA ALA A 14 -5.10 -1.97 -13.29
C ALA A 14 -5.22 -2.64 -11.91
N TYR A 15 -6.44 -3.06 -11.55
CA TYR A 15 -6.74 -3.80 -10.32
C TYR A 15 -6.06 -5.16 -10.20
N SER A 16 -5.88 -5.93 -11.28
CA SER A 16 -5.15 -7.21 -11.23
C SER A 16 -3.66 -7.01 -10.96
N HIS A 17 -3.05 -5.96 -11.54
CA HIS A 17 -1.68 -5.56 -11.23
C HIS A 17 -1.58 -5.02 -9.81
N MET A 18 -2.51 -4.18 -9.40
CA MET A 18 -2.59 -3.64 -8.04
C MET A 18 -2.77 -4.76 -7.01
N PHE A 19 -3.60 -5.76 -7.29
CA PHE A 19 -3.82 -6.93 -6.43
C PHE A 19 -2.60 -7.85 -6.41
N LYS A 20 -1.89 -8.05 -7.52
CA LYS A 20 -0.61 -8.77 -7.53
C LYS A 20 0.46 -8.04 -6.73
N VAL A 21 0.56 -6.72 -6.88
CA VAL A 21 1.50 -5.89 -6.11
C VAL A 21 1.15 -5.93 -4.62
N LEU A 22 -0.12 -5.78 -4.27
CA LEU A 22 -0.62 -5.86 -2.90
C LEU A 22 -0.42 -7.27 -2.29
N SER A 23 -0.66 -8.31 -3.07
CA SER A 23 -0.44 -9.70 -2.66
C SER A 23 1.04 -10.02 -2.50
N ALA A 24 1.91 -9.53 -3.38
CA ALA A 24 3.37 -9.64 -3.23
C ALA A 24 3.88 -8.84 -2.02
N LEU A 25 3.28 -7.67 -1.76
CA LEU A 25 3.53 -6.86 -0.57
C LEU A 25 3.15 -7.63 0.70
N ILE A 26 1.98 -8.26 0.76
CA ILE A 26 1.47 -8.97 1.96
C ILE A 26 2.17 -10.31 2.16
N ASN A 27 2.26 -11.14 1.11
CA ASN A 27 2.78 -12.50 1.20
C ASN A 27 4.30 -12.57 1.38
N GLY A 28 5.01 -11.44 1.29
CA GLY A 28 6.41 -11.33 1.72
C GLY A 28 7.29 -12.38 1.07
N GLY A 29 7.60 -12.20 -0.22
CA GLY A 29 8.65 -12.98 -0.87
C GLY A 29 10.03 -12.67 -0.29
N ASP A 30 11.08 -13.08 -0.99
CA ASP A 30 12.47 -12.76 -0.64
C ASP A 30 12.74 -11.26 -0.87
N ILE A 31 12.29 -10.41 0.04
CA ILE A 31 12.46 -8.95 0.03
C ILE A 31 13.44 -8.53 1.12
N SER A 32 14.31 -7.57 0.81
CA SER A 32 15.30 -7.06 1.76
C SER A 32 14.62 -6.50 3.02
N ASP A 33 15.33 -6.50 4.15
CA ASP A 33 14.84 -5.92 5.41
C ASP A 33 14.43 -4.45 5.24
N GLN A 34 15.15 -3.70 4.40
CA GLN A 34 14.83 -2.31 4.08
C GLN A 34 13.53 -2.18 3.25
N THR A 35 13.29 -3.08 2.30
CA THR A 35 12.01 -3.16 1.57
C THR A 35 10.87 -3.50 2.53
N ARG A 36 11.10 -4.42 3.46
CA ARG A 36 10.13 -4.81 4.49
C ARG A 36 9.82 -3.66 5.46
N ALA A 37 10.82 -2.90 5.87
CA ALA A 37 10.65 -1.72 6.70
C ALA A 37 9.83 -0.63 5.97
N GLY A 38 10.19 -0.33 4.72
CA GLY A 38 9.44 0.61 3.88
C GLY A 38 7.98 0.21 3.71
N ARG A 39 7.71 -1.07 3.45
CA ARG A 39 6.34 -1.62 3.41
C ARG A 39 5.58 -1.39 4.71
N ASN A 40 6.17 -1.70 5.86
CA ASN A 40 5.49 -1.57 7.15
C ASN A 40 5.16 -0.10 7.46
N ILE A 41 6.06 0.83 7.13
CA ILE A 41 5.82 2.27 7.24
C ILE A 41 4.69 2.71 6.31
N ALA A 42 4.70 2.23 5.06
CA ALA A 42 3.63 2.53 4.11
C ALA A 42 2.26 2.04 4.62
N LEU A 43 2.20 0.79 5.09
CA LEU A 43 0.97 0.22 5.66
C LEU A 43 0.49 0.97 6.90
N LEU A 44 1.41 1.43 7.77
CA LEU A 44 1.06 2.24 8.94
C LEU A 44 0.43 3.59 8.54
N GLY A 45 0.96 4.24 7.50
CA GLY A 45 0.37 5.44 6.93
C GLY A 45 -1.01 5.19 6.31
N LEU A 46 -1.17 4.10 5.56
CA LEU A 46 -2.45 3.76 4.91
C LEU A 46 -3.53 3.38 5.93
N PHE A 47 -3.17 2.60 6.94
CA PHE A 47 -4.07 2.10 7.98
C PHE A 47 -3.99 2.91 9.28
N CYS A 48 -3.67 4.20 9.19
CA CYS A 48 -3.56 5.07 10.36
C CYS A 48 -4.88 5.08 11.15
N PRO A 49 -4.91 4.58 12.41
CA PRO A 49 -6.14 4.43 13.16
C PRO A 49 -6.82 5.78 13.44
N PHE A 50 -6.04 6.85 13.60
CA PHE A 50 -6.58 8.20 13.86
C PHE A 50 -7.36 8.76 12.67
N PHE A 51 -6.86 8.57 11.44
CA PHE A 51 -7.58 9.01 10.25
C PHE A 51 -8.91 8.27 10.10
N TRP A 52 -8.88 6.95 10.22
CA TRP A 52 -10.09 6.13 10.09
C TRP A 52 -11.09 6.41 11.21
N TYR A 53 -10.61 6.56 12.44
CA TYR A 53 -11.45 6.96 13.58
C TYR A 53 -12.13 8.30 13.28
N ALA A 54 -11.36 9.35 12.98
CA ALA A 54 -11.89 10.69 12.68
C ALA A 54 -12.88 10.69 11.51
N LEU A 55 -12.63 9.88 10.48
CA LEU A 55 -13.53 9.72 9.34
C LEU A 55 -14.86 9.08 9.76
N PHE A 56 -14.82 7.99 10.52
CA PHE A 56 -16.03 7.25 10.90
C PHE A 56 -16.82 7.93 12.03
N THR A 57 -16.18 8.72 12.88
CA THR A 57 -16.86 9.51 13.92
C THR A 57 -17.40 10.84 13.43
N GLY A 58 -17.19 11.19 12.15
CA GLY A 58 -17.69 12.44 11.58
C GLY A 58 -16.97 13.69 12.12
N ALA A 59 -15.65 13.61 12.30
CA ALA A 59 -14.83 14.73 12.73
C ALA A 59 -14.91 15.93 11.76
N ASN A 60 -14.50 17.11 12.23
CA ASN A 60 -14.53 18.31 11.41
C ASN A 60 -13.53 18.21 10.24
N LYS A 61 -13.74 19.02 9.18
CA LYS A 61 -12.91 18.99 7.97
C LYS A 61 -11.42 19.28 8.22
N ALA A 62 -11.10 20.17 9.16
CA ALA A 62 -9.71 20.53 9.45
C ALA A 62 -8.95 19.37 10.12
N GLU A 63 -9.60 18.70 11.08
CA GLU A 63 -9.08 17.51 11.76
C GLU A 63 -8.88 16.35 10.78
N LEU A 64 -9.89 16.08 9.95
CA LEU A 64 -9.81 15.01 8.94
C LEU A 64 -8.68 15.29 7.93
N THR A 65 -8.53 16.54 7.49
CA THR A 65 -7.46 16.94 6.55
C THR A 65 -6.09 16.78 7.19
N PHE A 66 -5.93 17.17 8.46
CA PHE A 66 -4.68 17.02 9.19
C PHE A 66 -4.28 15.54 9.28
N HIS A 67 -5.21 14.66 9.69
CA HIS A 67 -4.92 13.23 9.77
C HIS A 67 -4.65 12.60 8.40
N ALA A 68 -5.36 13.03 7.34
CA ALA A 68 -5.13 12.57 5.97
C ALA A 68 -3.73 12.96 5.46
N LEU A 69 -3.31 14.21 5.70
CA LEU A 69 -1.98 14.68 5.30
C LEU A 69 -0.88 13.98 6.10
N HIS A 70 -1.04 13.89 7.42
CA HIS A 70 -0.08 13.22 8.29
C HIS A 70 0.12 11.75 7.88
N SER A 71 -0.98 11.00 7.75
CA SER A 71 -0.93 9.60 7.37
C SER A 71 -0.48 9.40 5.92
N GLY A 72 -0.83 10.33 5.03
CA GLY A 72 -0.37 10.37 3.64
C GLY A 72 1.14 10.58 3.50
N VAL A 73 1.73 11.50 4.26
CA VAL A 73 3.20 11.71 4.29
C VAL A 73 3.91 10.45 4.78
N VAL A 74 3.42 9.84 5.85
CA VAL A 74 3.96 8.57 6.36
C VAL A 74 3.88 7.47 5.30
N PHE A 75 2.74 7.35 4.59
CA PHE A 75 2.58 6.40 3.49
C PHE A 75 3.64 6.63 2.39
N LEU A 76 3.81 7.88 1.94
CA LEU A 76 4.76 8.25 0.89
C LEU A 76 6.20 7.93 1.28
N ILE A 77 6.61 8.20 2.53
CA ILE A 77 7.95 7.86 3.03
C ILE A 77 8.19 6.35 2.91
N GLY A 78 7.23 5.52 3.32
CA GLY A 78 7.33 4.08 3.20
C GLY A 78 7.48 3.60 1.75
N ILE A 79 6.70 4.18 0.83
CA ILE A 79 6.79 3.89 -0.62
C ILE A 79 8.16 4.29 -1.18
N VAL A 80 8.71 5.44 -0.80
CA VAL A 80 10.01 5.92 -1.27
C VAL A 80 11.13 4.98 -0.82
N ILE A 81 11.16 4.61 0.47
CA ILE A 81 12.15 3.65 1.01
C ILE A 81 12.08 2.32 0.25
N MET A 82 10.86 1.83 0.03
CA MET A 82 10.62 0.59 -0.69
C MET A 82 11.09 0.68 -2.16
N PHE A 83 10.79 1.79 -2.84
CA PHE A 83 11.20 2.02 -4.22
C PHE A 83 12.73 2.03 -4.36
N PHE A 84 13.44 2.80 -3.52
CA PHE A 84 14.90 2.84 -3.55
C PHE A 84 15.53 1.48 -3.22
N SER A 85 15.00 0.74 -2.24
CA SER A 85 15.53 -0.57 -1.89
C SER A 85 15.34 -1.60 -3.01
N LEU A 86 14.18 -1.59 -3.68
CA LEU A 86 13.93 -2.45 -4.85
C LEU A 86 14.79 -2.08 -6.06
N ARG A 87 15.04 -0.78 -6.29
CA ARG A 87 15.96 -0.32 -7.35
C ARG A 87 17.39 -0.81 -7.09
N HIS A 88 17.86 -0.71 -5.85
CA HIS A 88 19.19 -1.16 -5.47
C HIS A 88 19.37 -2.68 -5.62
N LYS A 89 18.36 -3.49 -5.26
CA LYS A 89 18.37 -4.95 -5.43
C LYS A 89 18.40 -5.39 -6.91
N LYS A 90 17.94 -4.55 -7.85
CA LYS A 90 17.96 -4.86 -9.30
C LYS A 90 19.33 -4.62 -9.95
N GLU A 91 20.16 -3.77 -9.34
CA GLU A 91 21.48 -3.39 -9.85
C GLU A 91 22.63 -4.21 -9.21
N SER A 92 22.32 -5.05 -8.21
CA SER A 92 23.23 -6.01 -7.56
C SER A 92 23.03 -7.41 -8.11
#